data_AF-A0A2E5GL39-F1
#
_entry.id   AF-A0A2E5GL39-F1
#
_cell.length_a   1.000
_cell.length_b   1.000
_cell.length_c   1.000
_cell.angle_alpha   90.00
_cell.angle_beta   90.00
_cell.angle_gamma   90.00
#
_symmetry.space_group_name_H-M   'P 1'
#
loop_
_entity.id
_entity.type
_entity.pdbx_description
1 polymer ?
#
loop_
_entity_poly.entity_id
_entity_poly.type
_entity_poly.pdbx_seq_one_letter_code
_entity_poly.pdbx_strand_id
1 'polypeptide(L)' 'MAGGVGSRFWPLSKASYPKQFHDILGAGETLIQRTFGRLSQTVPSENVLVLTNEKYKDLVNEQLPEVRDENIVL' A
#
# COMPACT_ATOMS: atom_id res chain seq x y z
N MET A 1 -2.63 -2.79 7.42
CA MET A 1 -1.57 -1.97 8.02
C MET A 1 -0.39 -1.88 7.06
N ALA A 2 0.01 -0.68 6.66
CA ALA A 2 1.02 -0.41 5.64
C ALA A 2 2.04 0.68 6.10
N GLY A 3 2.52 0.63 7.35
CA GLY A 3 3.42 1.66 7.91
C GLY A 3 4.92 1.33 7.90
N GLY A 4 5.30 0.06 7.76
CA GLY A 4 6.69 -0.37 7.96
C GLY A 4 7.64 0.02 6.82
N VAL A 5 8.74 0.70 7.14
CA VAL A 5 9.79 1.09 6.15
C VAL A 5 10.44 -0.11 5.46
N GLY A 6 10.41 -1.32 6.04
CA GLY A 6 10.99 -2.51 5.40
C GLY A 6 12.52 -2.45 5.31
N SER A 7 13.21 -2.07 6.38
CA SER A 7 14.67 -1.87 6.41
C SER A 7 15.52 -3.05 5.92
N ARG A 8 15.00 -4.28 6.01
CA ARG A 8 15.66 -5.50 5.46
C ARG A 8 15.77 -5.51 3.94
N PHE A 9 15.00 -4.66 3.26
CA PHE A 9 15.03 -4.46 1.81
C PHE A 9 15.89 -3.27 1.39
N TRP A 10 16.72 -2.71 2.26
CA TRP A 10 17.69 -1.70 1.82
C TRP A 10 18.66 -2.29 0.77
N PRO A 11 19.02 -1.59 -0.31
CA PRO A 11 18.76 -0.17 -0.61
C PRO A 11 17.42 0.13 -1.30
N LEU A 12 16.65 -0.88 -1.66
CA LEU A 12 15.37 -0.74 -2.38
C LEU A 12 14.36 0.04 -1.55
N SER A 13 14.18 -0.34 -0.29
CA SER A 13 13.18 0.23 0.59
C SER A 13 13.76 1.31 1.50
N LYS A 14 13.20 2.53 1.40
CA LYS A 14 13.64 3.72 2.15
C LYS A 14 12.47 4.36 2.88
N ALA A 15 12.77 5.24 3.84
CA ALA A 15 11.75 5.96 4.59
C ALA A 15 10.86 6.89 3.73
N SER A 16 11.34 7.29 2.55
CA SER A 16 10.58 8.08 1.57
C SER A 16 9.72 7.21 0.65
N TYR A 17 10.12 5.97 0.39
CA TYR A 17 9.41 5.04 -0.49
C TYR A 17 9.53 3.59 0.04
N PRO A 18 8.68 3.21 1.02
CA PRO A 18 8.70 1.90 1.67
C PRO A 18 8.31 0.72 0.79
N LYS A 19 8.67 -0.49 1.26
CA LYS A 19 8.53 -1.77 0.54
C LYS A 19 7.15 -2.02 -0.06
N GLN A 20 6.09 -1.57 0.59
CA GLN A 20 4.73 -1.84 0.13
C GLN A 20 4.41 -1.20 -1.22
N PHE A 21 5.16 -0.15 -1.59
CA PHE A 21 5.01 0.59 -2.85
C PHE A 21 5.97 0.12 -3.94
N HIS A 22 6.68 -0.99 -3.72
CA HIS A 22 7.56 -1.60 -4.72
C HIS A 22 6.97 -2.89 -5.26
N ASP A 23 7.20 -3.15 -6.55
CA ASP A 23 7.09 -4.50 -7.12
C ASP A 23 8.36 -5.29 -6.81
N ILE A 24 8.38 -5.89 -5.62
CA ILE A 24 9.52 -6.69 -5.15
C ILE A 24 9.60 -8.05 -5.85
N LEU A 25 8.48 -8.50 -6.42
CA LEU A 25 8.37 -9.85 -6.99
C LEU A 25 8.55 -9.87 -8.51
N GLY A 26 8.67 -8.70 -9.15
CA GLY A 26 8.77 -8.57 -10.60
C GLY A 26 7.49 -9.00 -11.32
N ALA A 27 6.33 -8.84 -10.67
CA ALA A 27 5.04 -9.31 -11.15
C ALA A 27 4.23 -8.21 -11.86
N GLY A 28 4.75 -6.99 -11.96
CA GLY A 28 4.07 -5.83 -12.53
C GLY A 28 3.13 -5.11 -11.57
N GLU A 29 3.08 -5.52 -10.30
CA GLU A 29 2.23 -4.95 -9.26
C GLU A 29 3.01 -4.73 -7.95
N THR A 30 2.75 -3.63 -7.26
CA THR A 30 3.37 -3.40 -5.96
C THR A 30 2.77 -4.31 -4.89
N LEU A 31 3.48 -4.51 -3.78
CA LEU A 31 2.98 -5.37 -2.70
C LEU A 31 1.62 -4.91 -2.14
N ILE A 32 1.37 -3.60 -2.10
CA ILE A 32 0.10 -3.05 -1.62
C ILE A 32 -1.03 -3.31 -2.63
N GLN A 33 -0.78 -3.10 -3.93
CA GLN A 33 -1.72 -3.40 -5.01
C GLN A 33 -2.10 -4.86 -5.04
N ARG A 34 -1.10 -5.76 -4.97
CA ARG A 34 -1.33 -7.20 -4.91
C ARG A 34 -2.17 -7.60 -3.70
N THR A 35 -1.93 -6.97 -2.55
CA THR A 35 -2.68 -7.26 -1.33
C THR A 35 -4.11 -6.78 -1.43
N PHE A 36 -4.33 -5.58 -1.97
CA PHE A 36 -5.65 -5.04 -2.23
C PHE A 36 -6.42 -5.89 -3.24
N GLY A 37 -5.82 -6.25 -4.38
CA GLY A 37 -6.45 -7.09 -5.39
C GLY A 37 -6.92 -8.45 -4.87
N ARG A 38 -6.18 -9.07 -3.94
CA ARG A 38 -6.64 -10.29 -3.25
C ARG A 38 -7.86 -10.03 -2.35
N LEU A 39 -7.91 -8.89 -1.66
CA LEU A 39 -9.04 -8.53 -0.81
C LEU A 39 -10.29 -8.20 -1.63
N SER A 40 -10.13 -7.48 -2.76
CA SER A 40 -11.24 -7.08 -3.64
C SER A 40 -12.00 -8.26 -4.25
N GLN A 41 -11.44 -9.47 -4.22
CA GLN A 41 -12.16 -10.69 -4.65
C GLN A 41 -13.27 -11.12 -3.68
N THR A 42 -13.23 -10.66 -2.42
CA THR A 42 -14.14 -11.12 -1.36
C THR A 42 -14.69 -10.00 -0.49
N VAL A 43 -14.04 -8.85 -0.47
CA VAL A 43 -14.39 -7.67 0.33
C VAL A 43 -14.60 -6.48 -0.60
N PRO A 44 -15.78 -5.84 -0.60
CA PRO A 44 -16.01 -4.61 -1.34
C PRO A 44 -15.02 -3.51 -0.91
N SER A 45 -14.57 -2.67 -1.85
CA SER A 45 -13.52 -1.68 -1.59
C SER A 45 -13.91 -0.66 -0.51
N GLU A 46 -15.20 -0.36 -0.38
CA GLU A 46 -15.75 0.50 0.66
C GLU A 46 -15.55 -0.05 2.08
N ASN A 47 -15.32 -1.37 2.22
CA ASN A 47 -15.07 -2.04 3.49
C ASN A 47 -13.57 -2.31 3.74
N VAL A 48 -12.68 -1.85 2.86
CA VAL A 48 -11.23 -1.99 3.03
C VAL A 48 -10.66 -0.71 3.63
N LEU A 49 -10.06 -0.83 4.82
CA LEU A 49 -9.37 0.26 5.51
C LEU A 49 -7.86 0.14 5.39
N VAL A 50 -7.18 1.23 5.03
CA VAL A 50 -5.72 1.30 4.93
C VAL A 50 -5.15 2.15 6.05
N LEU A 51 -4.64 1.49 7.10
CA LEU A 51 -3.88 2.15 8.16
C LEU A 51 -2.43 2.37 7.73
N THR A 52 -2.00 3.64 7.64
CA THR A 52 -0.65 4.07 7.23
C THR A 52 -0.20 5.31 8.02
N ASN A 53 0.99 5.83 7.76
CA ASN A 53 1.42 7.13 8.30
C ASN A 53 1.02 8.25 7.33
N GLU A 54 0.68 9.43 7.86
CA GLU A 54 0.30 10.63 7.09
C GLU A 54 1.19 10.90 5.88
N LYS A 55 2.53 10.78 6.02
CA LYS A 55 3.47 11.05 4.92
C LYS A 55 3.38 10.08 3.73
N TYR A 56 2.64 8.97 3.86
CA TYR A 56 2.42 7.99 2.79
C TYR A 56 0.99 8.05 2.23
N LYS A 57 0.13 8.95 2.72
CA LYS A 57 -1.25 9.06 2.26
C LYS A 57 -1.34 9.20 0.74
N ASP A 58 -0.55 10.11 0.17
CA ASP A 58 -0.53 10.35 -1.28
C ASP A 58 -0.06 9.12 -2.06
N LEU A 59 0.93 8.40 -1.56
CA LEU A 59 1.39 7.14 -2.17
C LEU A 59 0.31 6.06 -2.12
N VAL A 60 -0.47 5.98 -1.04
CA VAL A 60 -1.60 5.05 -0.95
C VAL A 60 -2.67 5.42 -1.97
N ASN A 61 -3.05 6.70 -2.07
CA ASN A 61 -4.02 7.19 -3.04
C ASN A 61 -3.59 6.92 -4.49
N GLU A 62 -2.31 7.14 -4.81
CA GLU A 62 -1.74 6.84 -6.13
C GLU A 62 -1.80 5.34 -6.46
N GLN A 63 -1.47 4.50 -5.48
CA GLN A 63 -1.33 3.06 -5.69
C GLN A 63 -2.66 2.31 -5.66
N LEU A 64 -3.64 2.82 -4.90
CA LEU A 64 -4.95 2.20 -4.69
C LEU A 64 -6.08 3.21 -5.00
N PRO A 65 -6.31 3.60 -6.26
CA PRO A 65 -7.31 4.61 -6.63
C PRO A 65 -8.77 4.19 -6.30
N GLU A 66 -9.02 2.91 -6.07
CA GLU A 66 -10.32 2.37 -5.69
C GLU A 66 -10.62 2.51 -4.19
N VAL A 67 -9.61 2.81 -3.37
CA VAL A 67 -9.78 3.08 -1.94
C VAL A 67 -10.14 4.55 -1.76
N ARG A 68 -11.29 4.82 -1.15
CA ARG A 68 -11.73 6.19 -0.86
C ARG A 68 -10.83 6.82 0.21
N ASP A 69 -10.64 8.13 0.13
CA ASP A 69 -9.77 8.86 1.07
C ASP A 69 -10.22 8.69 2.54
N GLU A 70 -11.53 8.61 2.78
CA GLU A 70 -12.14 8.36 4.11
C GLU A 70 -11.76 6.99 4.71
N ASN A 71 -11.33 6.05 3.88
CA ASN A 71 -10.90 4.71 4.28
C ASN A 71 -9.38 4.62 4.54
N ILE A 72 -8.64 5.72 4.36
CA ILE A 72 -7.23 5.81 4.72
C ILE A 72 -7.11 6.38 6.14
N VAL A 73 -6.68 5.54 7.06
CA VAL A 73 -6.49 5.90 8.48
C VAL A 73 -5.02 6.24 8.70
N LEU A 74 -4.74 7.39 9.33
CA LEU A 74 -3.40 7.98 9.47
C LEU A 74 -2.79 7.78 10.88
#